data_AF-A0A536VBP3-F1
#
_entry.id   AF-A0A536VBP3-F1
#
_cell.length_a   1.000
_cell.length_b   1.000
_cell.length_c   1.000
_cell.angle_alpha   90.00
_cell.angle_beta   90.00
_cell.angle_gamma   90.00
#
_symmetry.space_group_name_H-M   'P 1'
#
loop_
_entity.id
_entity.type
_entity.pdbx_description
1 polymer ?
#
loop_
_entity_poly.entity_id
_entity_poly.type
_entity_poly.pdbx_seq_one_letter_code
_entity_poly.pdbx_strand_id
1 'polypeptide(L)'
;MNTLHPSTWQMPHTMADAIGRARAWWFGLPPAVRTPAWVITMSLLVCLLLLVAFHQVVSQSVRQGELLRMQVTSHAEAVWRCNALHGERVRKACLAQLNAPAPAEESAETRSDTQVAQSSGR
;
A
#
# COMPACT_ATOMS: atom_id res chain seq x y z
N MET A 1 33.32 8.39 62.08
CA MET A 1 32.46 7.24 61.74
C MET A 1 31.44 7.74 60.74
N ASN A 2 31.72 7.60 59.44
CA ASN A 2 30.88 8.15 58.38
C ASN A 2 29.81 7.12 58.02
N THR A 3 28.55 7.46 58.24
CA THR A 3 27.39 6.64 57.89
C THR A 3 27.15 6.72 56.38
N LEU A 4 27.42 5.63 55.66
CA LEU A 4 26.95 5.44 54.28
C LEU A 4 25.42 5.38 54.32
N HIS A 5 24.76 6.36 53.69
CA HIS A 5 23.33 6.29 53.41
C HIS A 5 23.08 5.18 52.37
N PRO A 6 22.24 4.17 52.66
CA PRO A 6 21.82 3.23 51.63
C PRO A 6 20.98 3.99 50.60
N SER A 7 21.38 3.92 49.34
CA SER A 7 20.61 4.40 48.19
C SER A 7 19.31 3.58 48.14
N THR A 8 18.28 4.08 48.80
CA THR A 8 16.94 3.53 48.73
C THR A 8 16.39 3.92 47.37
N TRP A 9 16.25 2.93 46.49
CA TRP A 9 15.40 3.05 45.30
C TRP A 9 13.95 3.24 45.76
N GLN A 10 13.60 4.46 46.20
CA GLN A 10 12.22 4.84 46.45
C GLN A 10 11.50 4.84 45.10
N MET A 11 10.72 3.80 44.84
CA MET A 11 9.71 3.88 43.81
C MET A 11 8.71 4.97 44.21
N PRO A 12 8.37 5.89 43.29
CA PRO A 12 7.34 6.88 43.57
C PRO A 12 6.03 6.15 43.89
N HIS A 13 5.38 6.54 44.98
CA HIS A 13 4.12 5.98 45.49
C HIS A 13 3.04 5.86 44.40
N THR A 14 3.04 6.79 43.44
CA THR A 14 2.17 6.77 42.26
C THR A 14 2.27 5.49 41.43
N MET A 15 3.47 4.92 41.29
CA MET A 15 3.69 3.67 40.55
C MET A 15 3.23 2.46 41.36
N ALA A 16 3.47 2.46 42.68
CA ALA A 16 2.99 1.39 43.56
C ALA A 16 1.45 1.31 43.57
N ASP A 17 0.78 2.46 43.62
CA ASP A 17 -0.68 2.55 43.56
C ASP A 17 -1.24 2.15 42.19
N ALA A 18 -0.52 2.49 41.12
CA ALA A 18 -0.89 2.07 39.76
C ALA A 18 -0.81 0.55 39.60
N ILE A 19 0.26 -0.08 40.09
CA ILE A 19 0.44 -1.54 40.06
C ILE A 19 -0.62 -2.22 40.92
N GLY A 20 -0.89 -1.70 42.13
CA GLY A 20 -1.93 -2.23 43.02
C GLY A 20 -3.32 -2.23 42.37
N ARG A 21 -3.71 -1.11 41.74
CA ARG A 21 -4.98 -1.00 41.02
C ARG A 21 -5.05 -1.91 39.80
N ALA A 22 -3.98 -1.99 39.00
CA ALA A 22 -3.92 -2.88 37.85
C ALA A 22 -4.05 -4.35 38.25
N ARG A 23 -3.41 -4.75 39.35
CA ARG A 23 -3.47 -6.10 39.90
C ARG A 23 -4.87 -6.42 40.43
N ALA A 24 -5.50 -5.51 41.17
CA ALA A 24 -6.87 -5.67 41.65
C ALA A 24 -7.88 -5.80 40.49
N TRP A 25 -7.74 -4.95 39.47
CA TRP A 25 -8.53 -5.05 38.24
C TRP A 25 -8.32 -6.40 37.56
N TRP A 26 -7.08 -6.87 37.42
CA TRP A 26 -6.74 -8.16 36.81
C TRP A 26 -7.43 -9.34 37.50
N PHE A 27 -7.44 -9.37 38.83
CA PHE A 27 -8.14 -10.40 39.60
C PHE A 27 -9.66 -10.29 39.54
N GLY A 28 -10.19 -9.12 39.16
CA GLY A 28 -11.61 -8.91 38.88
C GLY A 28 -12.09 -9.47 37.53
N LEU A 29 -11.18 -9.83 36.60
CA LEU A 29 -11.58 -10.43 35.33
C LEU A 29 -12.13 -11.87 35.50
N PRO A 30 -13.04 -12.30 34.61
CA PRO A 30 -13.56 -13.66 34.63
C PRO A 30 -12.42 -14.69 34.57
N PRO A 31 -12.56 -15.85 35.24
CA PRO A 31 -11.52 -16.87 35.31
C PRO A 31 -11.11 -17.39 33.93
N ALA A 32 -12.03 -17.42 32.96
CA ALA A 32 -11.76 -17.81 31.58
C ALA A 32 -10.66 -16.94 30.92
N VAL A 33 -10.67 -15.63 31.19
CA VAL A 33 -9.75 -14.65 30.60
C VAL A 33 -8.36 -14.72 31.25
N ARG A 34 -8.29 -15.18 32.51
CA ARG A 34 -7.06 -15.36 33.28
C ARG A 34 -6.35 -16.69 33.00
N THR A 35 -6.93 -17.56 32.19
CA THR A 35 -6.27 -18.82 31.83
C THR A 35 -5.05 -18.55 30.94
N PRO A 36 -3.94 -19.30 31.12
CA PRO A 36 -2.79 -19.18 30.23
C PRO A 36 -3.16 -19.49 28.78
N ALA A 37 -4.16 -20.36 28.56
CA ALA A 37 -4.71 -20.64 27.24
C ALA A 37 -5.26 -19.38 26.57
N TRP A 38 -6.06 -18.57 27.27
CA TRP A 38 -6.62 -17.33 26.71
C TRP A 38 -5.53 -16.33 26.31
N VAL A 39 -4.49 -16.17 27.14
CA VAL A 39 -3.34 -15.31 26.83
C VAL A 39 -2.61 -15.81 25.58
N ILE A 40 -2.39 -17.11 25.47
CA ILE A 40 -1.75 -17.73 24.29
C ILE A 40 -2.61 -17.51 23.04
N THR A 41 -3.93 -17.74 23.12
CA THR A 41 -4.85 -17.54 22.00
C THR A 41 -4.85 -16.08 21.53
N MET A 42 -4.92 -15.12 22.46
CA MET A 42 -4.83 -13.70 22.13
C MET A 42 -3.48 -13.33 21.52
N SER A 43 -2.38 -13.86 22.05
CA SER A 43 -1.05 -13.63 21.48
C SER A 43 -0.94 -14.16 20.05
N LEU A 44 -1.47 -15.36 19.77
CA LEU A 44 -1.50 -15.93 18.43
C LEU A 44 -2.36 -15.10 17.49
N LEU A 45 -3.54 -14.67 17.93
CA LEU A 45 -4.43 -13.78 17.18
C LEU A 45 -3.73 -12.47 16.79
N VAL A 46 -3.02 -11.85 17.73
CA VAL A 46 -2.25 -10.62 17.48
C VAL A 46 -1.14 -10.90 16.46
N CYS A 47 -0.35 -11.96 16.64
CA CYS A 47 0.69 -12.33 15.67
C CYS A 47 0.13 -12.55 14.26
N LEU A 48 -0.99 -13.27 14.14
CA LEU A 48 -1.67 -13.48 12.85
C LEU A 48 -2.16 -12.17 12.26
N LEU A 49 -2.74 -11.28 13.06
CA LEU A 49 -3.21 -9.97 12.61
C LEU A 49 -2.05 -9.12 12.07
N LEU A 50 -0.91 -9.09 12.77
CA LEU A 50 0.30 -8.41 12.30
C LEU A 50 0.80 -9.01 10.97
N LEU A 51 0.82 -10.34 10.86
CA LEU A 51 1.25 -11.04 9.64
C LEU A 51 0.34 -10.69 8.46
N VAL A 52 -0.98 -10.67 8.68
CA VAL A 52 -1.97 -10.30 7.66
C VAL A 52 -1.83 -8.82 7.29
N ALA A 53 -1.68 -7.93 8.26
CA ALA A 53 -1.49 -6.50 8.00
C ALA A 53 -0.22 -6.25 7.16
N PHE A 54 0.88 -6.94 7.50
CA PHE A 54 2.10 -6.89 6.72
C PHE A 54 1.88 -7.42 5.29
N HIS A 55 1.19 -8.55 5.15
CA HIS A 55 0.85 -9.11 3.84
C HIS A 55 -0.03 -8.17 2.99
N GLN A 56 -0.97 -7.46 3.61
CA GLN A 56 -1.79 -6.45 2.93
C GLN A 56 -0.93 -5.32 2.40
N VAL A 57 -0.02 -4.77 3.21
CA VAL A 57 0.87 -3.68 2.78
C VAL A 57 1.80 -4.11 1.64
N VAL A 58 2.36 -5.32 1.71
CA VAL A 58 3.23 -5.85 0.65
C VAL A 58 2.43 -6.13 -0.63
N SER A 59 1.27 -6.75 -0.55
CA SER A 59 0.45 -7.04 -1.74
C SER A 59 -0.10 -5.78 -2.42
N GLN A 60 -0.48 -4.76 -1.64
CA GLN A 60 -0.92 -3.46 -2.18
C GLN A 60 0.24 -2.71 -2.86
N SER A 61 1.44 -2.72 -2.28
CA SER A 61 2.62 -2.09 -2.87
C SER A 61 3.14 -2.81 -4.11
N VAL A 62 3.05 -4.15 -4.17
CA VAL A 62 3.37 -4.93 -5.38
C VAL A 62 2.37 -4.66 -6.49
N ARG A 63 1.06 -4.59 -6.20
CA ARG A 63 0.04 -4.22 -7.21
C ARG A 63 0.23 -2.80 -7.75
N GLN A 64 0.60 -1.84 -6.89
CA GLN A 64 0.95 -0.50 -7.33
C GLN A 64 2.24 -0.50 -8.18
N GLY A 65 3.23 -1.33 -7.82
CA GLY A 65 4.45 -1.53 -8.61
C GLY A 65 4.22 -2.18 -9.98
N GLU A 66 3.30 -3.13 -10.08
CA GLU A 66 2.90 -3.71 -11.37
C GLU A 66 2.13 -2.71 -12.24
N LEU A 67 1.20 -1.95 -11.66
CA LEU A 67 0.48 -0.90 -12.39
C LEU A 67 1.43 0.20 -12.90
N LEU A 68 2.39 0.63 -12.08
CA LEU A 68 3.42 1.57 -12.50
C LEU A 68 4.33 0.97 -13.59
N ARG A 69 4.71 -0.31 -13.50
CA ARG A 69 5.51 -0.96 -14.55
C ARG A 69 4.75 -1.09 -15.86
N MET A 70 3.46 -1.41 -15.85
CA MET A 70 2.63 -1.48 -17.07
C MET A 70 2.43 -0.11 -17.72
N GLN A 71 2.31 0.96 -16.94
CA GLN A 71 2.26 2.32 -17.48
C GLN A 71 3.61 2.78 -18.03
N VAL A 72 4.71 2.43 -17.35
CA VAL A 72 6.06 2.79 -17.82
C VAL A 72 6.43 2.01 -19.09
N THR A 73 6.07 0.73 -19.23
CA THR A 73 6.35 -0.04 -20.45
C THR A 73 5.54 0.48 -21.65
N SER A 74 4.25 0.75 -21.46
CA SER A 74 3.40 1.31 -22.52
C SER A 74 3.82 2.72 -22.94
N HIS A 75 4.20 3.56 -21.98
CA HIS A 75 4.73 4.90 -22.27
C HIS A 75 6.10 4.82 -22.97
N ALA A 76 6.99 3.91 -22.54
CA ALA A 76 8.28 3.70 -23.18
C ALA A 76 8.15 3.22 -24.64
N GLU A 77 7.17 2.34 -24.93
CA GLU A 77 6.88 1.91 -26.30
C GLU A 77 6.39 3.09 -27.17
N ALA A 78 5.46 3.90 -26.64
CA ALA A 78 4.94 5.07 -27.37
C ALA A 78 6.01 6.14 -27.61
N VAL A 79 6.89 6.40 -26.64
CA VAL A 79 8.05 7.29 -26.79
C VAL A 79 9.01 6.75 -27.85
N TRP A 80 9.27 5.44 -27.86
CA TRP A 80 10.13 4.83 -28.88
C TRP A 80 9.56 5.01 -30.29
N ARG A 81 8.23 4.84 -30.46
CA ARG A 81 7.57 5.09 -31.76
C ARG A 81 7.66 6.54 -32.19
N CYS A 82 7.46 7.50 -31.29
CA CYS A 82 7.63 8.92 -31.62
C CYS A 82 9.09 9.25 -32.01
N ASN A 83 10.07 8.60 -31.39
CA ASN A 83 11.49 8.77 -31.72
C ASN A 83 11.90 8.11 -33.04
N ALA A 84 11.18 7.09 -33.50
CA ALA A 84 11.44 6.40 -34.77
C ALA A 84 11.00 7.21 -36.01
N LEU A 85 10.20 8.27 -35.85
CA LEU A 85 9.77 9.13 -36.97
C LEU A 85 10.93 10.01 -37.46
N HIS A 86 11.19 9.94 -38.78
CA HIS A 86 12.16 10.79 -39.47
C HIS A 86 11.61 12.21 -39.63
N GLY A 87 12.01 13.11 -38.72
CA GLY A 87 11.71 14.53 -38.80
C GLY A 87 11.61 15.16 -37.40
N GLU A 88 12.50 16.11 -37.10
CA GLU A 88 12.61 16.67 -35.74
C GLU A 88 11.34 17.42 -35.30
N ARG A 89 10.65 18.09 -36.23
CA ARG A 89 9.35 18.73 -35.95
C ARG A 89 8.24 17.72 -35.65
N VAL A 90 8.18 16.64 -36.42
CA VAL A 90 7.13 15.61 -36.28
C VAL A 90 7.35 14.80 -35.01
N ARG A 91 8.60 14.51 -34.67
CA ARG A 91 9.01 13.91 -33.39
C ARG A 91 8.61 14.77 -32.20
N LYS A 92 8.90 16.08 -32.22
CA LYS A 92 8.54 17.00 -31.14
C LYS A 92 7.01 17.14 -31.00
N ALA A 93 6.27 17.18 -32.11
CA ALA A 93 4.81 17.19 -32.09
C ALA A 93 4.23 15.88 -31.51
N CYS A 94 4.78 14.72 -31.88
CA CYS A 94 4.35 13.41 -31.37
C CYS A 94 4.60 13.27 -29.86
N LEU A 95 5.78 13.68 -29.38
CA LEU A 95 6.10 13.67 -27.95
C LEU A 95 5.26 14.67 -27.15
N ALA A 96 4.90 15.81 -27.74
CA ALA A 96 4.01 16.78 -27.09
C ALA A 96 2.58 16.24 -26.92
N GLN A 97 2.07 15.50 -27.89
CA GLN A 97 0.75 14.83 -27.78
C GLN A 97 0.77 13.66 -26.78
N LEU A 98 1.89 12.93 -26.69
CA LEU A 98 2.02 11.82 -25.74
C LEU A 98 2.10 12.26 -24.27
N ASN A 99 2.70 13.43 -24.01
CA ASN A 99 2.80 14.01 -22.67
C ASN A 99 1.58 14.87 -22.28
N ALA A 100 0.64 15.09 -23.19
CA ALA A 100 -0.61 15.77 -22.85
C ALA A 100 -1.48 14.81 -22.01
N PRO A 101 -2.09 15.26 -20.90
CA PRO A 101 -3.05 14.44 -20.17
C PRO A 101 -4.18 14.07 -21.13
N ALA A 102 -4.47 12.77 -21.23
CA ALA A 102 -5.45 12.23 -22.17
C ALA A 102 -6.73 13.07 -22.13
N PRO A 103 -7.14 13.73 -23.23
CA PRO A 103 -8.50 14.21 -23.32
C PRO A 103 -9.39 12.99 -23.20
N ALA A 104 -10.24 12.99 -22.17
CA ALA A 104 -11.30 12.02 -22.06
C ALA A 104 -12.11 12.06 -23.35
N GLU A 105 -12.20 10.90 -24.01
CA GLU A 105 -13.09 10.64 -25.14
C GLU A 105 -12.81 11.41 -26.45
N GLU A 106 -11.90 10.86 -27.25
CA GLU A 106 -12.03 10.91 -28.71
C GLU A 106 -11.72 9.52 -29.29
N SER A 107 -12.51 8.53 -28.85
CA SER A 107 -12.60 7.20 -29.48
C SER A 107 -13.94 7.01 -30.19
N ALA A 108 -14.66 8.10 -30.45
CA ALA A 108 -15.91 8.11 -31.19
C ALA A 108 -15.90 9.26 -32.21
N GLU A 109 -15.00 9.20 -33.21
CA GLU A 109 -15.08 9.91 -34.50
C GLU A 109 -13.84 9.48 -35.32
N THR A 110 -13.79 8.44 -36.14
CA THR A 110 -14.34 8.41 -37.50
C THR A 110 -13.95 7.04 -38.08
N ARG A 111 -14.74 5.99 -37.82
CA ARG A 111 -14.80 4.82 -38.70
C ARG A 111 -16.07 4.96 -39.54
N SER A 112 -16.14 6.05 -40.29
CA SER A 112 -17.02 6.19 -41.44
C SER A 112 -16.14 6.16 -42.69
N ASP A 113 -16.63 5.41 -43.67
CA ASP A 113 -16.20 5.43 -45.06
C ASP A 113 -14.90 4.68 -45.40
N THR A 114 -15.07 3.42 -45.78
CA THR A 114 -14.56 2.80 -47.03
C THR A 114 -14.14 1.34 -46.81
N GLN A 115 -15.06 0.43 -46.46
CA GLN A 115 -14.81 -1.00 -46.73
C GLN A 115 -16.06 -1.91 -46.73
N VAL A 116 -17.23 -1.44 -47.19
CA VAL A 116 -18.35 -2.36 -47.50
C VAL A 116 -19.06 -1.90 -48.78
N ALA A 117 -18.36 -1.97 -49.92
CA ALA A 117 -18.98 -2.02 -51.25
C ALA A 117 -17.95 -2.34 -52.35
N GLN A 118 -17.14 -3.38 -52.17
CA GLN A 118 -16.34 -3.92 -53.29
C GLN A 118 -16.34 -5.44 -53.24
N SER A 119 -17.54 -6.02 -53.31
CA SER A 119 -17.77 -7.46 -53.42
C SER A 119 -19.19 -7.72 -53.93
N SER A 120 -19.50 -7.23 -55.13
CA SER A 120 -20.58 -7.81 -55.96
C SER A 120 -20.52 -7.23 -57.36
N GLY A 121 -20.01 -8.00 -58.32
CA GLY A 121 -20.01 -7.61 -59.72
C GLY A 121 -18.85 -8.20 -60.50
N ARG A 122 -18.89 -9.51 -60.74
CA ARG A 122 -19.16 -10.10 -62.06
C ARG A 122 -19.02 -11.62 -62.01
#